data_AF-A0A7V0KQY3-F1
#
_entry.id   AF-A0A7V0KQY3-F1
#
_cell.length_a   1.000
_cell.length_b   1.000
_cell.length_c   1.000
_cell.angle_alpha   90.00
_cell.angle_beta   90.00
_cell.angle_gamma   90.00
#
_symmetry.space_group_name_H-M   'P 1'
#
loop_
_entity.id
_entity.type
_entity.pdbx_description
1 polymer ?
#
loop_
_entity_poly.entity_id
_entity_poly.type
_entity_poly.pdbx_seq_one_letter_code
_entity_poly.pdbx_strand_id
1 'polypeptide(L)' 'GGVHTAHIIDGRMEHAVLLELFTDEGVGTLIRHG' A
#
# COMPACT_ATOMS: atom_id res chain seq x y z
N GLY A 1 10.69 0.18 -18.48
CA GLY A 1 10.25 -0.82 -17.49
C GLY A 1 10.46 -0.23 -16.13
N GLY A 2 9.42 -0.16 -15.31
CA GLY A 2 9.46 0.50 -14.02
C GLY A 2 8.36 -0.02 -13.11
N VAL A 3 8.39 0.40 -11.85
CA VAL A 3 7.37 0.02 -10.86
C VAL A 3 6.06 0.72 -11.20
N HIS A 4 4.96 -0.04 -11.23
CA HIS A 4 3.63 0.51 -11.55
C HIS A 4 3.03 1.34 -10.40
N THR A 5 3.24 0.89 -9.16
CA THR A 5 2.73 1.51 -7.94
C THR A 5 3.71 1.36 -6.78
N ALA A 6 3.74 2.34 -5.89
CA ALA A 6 4.48 2.28 -4.63
C ALA A 6 3.55 2.64 -3.47
N HIS A 7 3.70 1.94 -2.35
CA HIS A 7 2.83 2.08 -1.19
C HIS A 7 3.67 2.47 0.04
N ILE A 8 3.22 3.47 0.78
CA ILE A 8 3.77 3.87 2.08
C ILE A 8 2.74 3.53 3.15
N ILE A 9 3.07 2.63 4.08
CA ILE A 9 2.14 2.10 5.09
C ILE A 9 2.62 2.39 6.51
N ASP A 10 1.69 2.51 7.47
CA ASP A 10 2.01 2.57 8.90
C ASP A 10 2.26 1.16 9.46
N GLY A 11 3.54 0.82 9.64
CA GLY A 11 3.95 -0.49 10.15
C GLY A 11 3.61 -0.76 11.61
N ARG A 12 3.07 0.21 12.37
CA ARG A 12 2.62 -0.01 13.75
C ARG A 12 1.26 -0.69 13.82
N MET A 13 0.49 -0.65 12.73
CA MET A 13 -0.81 -1.29 12.64
C MET A 13 -0.65 -2.80 12.45
N GLU A 14 -1.38 -3.60 13.23
CA GLU A 14 -1.34 -5.04 13.08
C GLU A 14 -1.76 -5.44 11.67
N HIS A 15 -0.99 -6.34 11.07
CA HIS A 15 -1.25 -6.86 9.72
C HIS A 15 -1.27 -5.79 8.61
N ALA A 16 -0.61 -4.63 8.81
CA ALA A 16 -0.60 -3.52 7.83
C ALA A 16 -0.27 -3.97 6.40
N VAL A 17 0.66 -4.92 6.22
CA VAL A 17 0.98 -5.48 4.91
C VAL A 17 -0.19 -6.24 4.29
N LEU A 18 -0.89 -7.06 5.07
CA LEU A 18 -2.02 -7.83 4.57
C LEU A 18 -3.21 -6.92 4.24
N LEU A 19 -3.47 -5.94 5.11
CA LEU A 19 -4.54 -4.97 4.87
C LEU A 19 -4.27 -4.16 3.60
N GLU A 20 -3.03 -3.72 3.36
CA GLU A 20 -2.68 -2.97 2.14
C GLU A 20 -2.81 -3.80 0.85
N LEU A 21 -2.53 -5.10 0.91
CA LEU A 21 -2.53 -5.96 -0.28
C LEU A 21 -3.89 -6.59 -0.59
N PHE A 22 -4.73 -6.80 0.43
CA PHE A 22 -5.94 -7.61 0.32
C PHE A 22 -7.24 -6.86 0.66
N THR A 23 -7.18 -5.53 0.75
CA THR A 23 -8.38 -4.68 0.87
C THR A 23 -8.34 -3.56 -0.17
N ASP A 24 -9.51 -3.15 -0.66
CA ASP A 24 -9.61 -2.05 -1.63
C ASP A 24 -9.39 -0.67 -0.98
N GLU A 25 -9.68 -0.55 0.32
CA GLU A 25 -9.48 0.68 1.09
C GLU A 25 -7.99 0.93 1.35
N GLY A 26 -7.22 -0.13 1.62
CA GLY A 26 -5.82 -0.02 2.04
C GLY A 26 -5.67 0.66 3.41
N VAL A 27 -4.43 0.88 3.82
CA VAL A 27 -4.09 1.48 5.14
C VAL A 27 -3.00 2.55 5.03
N GLY A 28 -2.56 2.86 3.81
CA GLY A 28 -1.44 3.75 3.55
C GLY A 28 -1.69 4.77 2.45
N THR A 29 -0.59 5.28 1.90
CA THR A 29 -0.60 6.18 0.75
C THR A 29 -0.13 5.42 -0.49
N LEU A 30 -0.98 5.39 -1.52
CA LEU A 30 -0.70 4.83 -2.82
C LEU A 30 -0.16 5.90 -3.78
N ILE A 31 1.03 5.65 -4.32
CA ILE A 31 1.65 6.44 -5.39
C ILE A 31 1.51 5.64 -6.69
N ARG A 32 0.91 6.25 -7.72
CA ARG A 32 0.74 5.66 -9.05
C ARG A 32 1.60 6.38 -10.08
N HIS A 33 2.09 5.64 -11.07
CA HIS A 33 2.57 6.26 -12.29
C HIS A 33 1.39 6.94 -13.01
N GLY A 34 1.61 8.15 -13.53
CA GLY A 34 0.63 8.87 -14.34
C GLY A 34 0.29 8.18 -15.66
#